data_AF-A0A6G9RP65-F1
#
_entry.id   AF-A0A6G9RP65-F1
#
_cell.length_a   1.000
_cell.length_b   1.000
_cell.length_c   1.000
_cell.angle_alpha   90.00
_cell.angle_beta   90.00
_cell.angle_gamma   90.00
#
_symmetry.space_group_name_H-M   'P 1'
#
loop_
_entity.id
_entity.type
_entity.pdbx_description
1 polymer ?
#
loop_
_entity_poly.entity_id
_entity_poly.type
_entity_poly.pdbx_seq_one_letter_code
_entity_poly.pdbx_strand_id
1 'polypeptide(L)'
;MRKLHKLILSGALIPRKKSGHSLLRTIDLLQVPIVQNQPQELPANKISFGYLHYDNRCTLDDLSFYLKQTFLQDVNIQDMFDSSSQTYRVYTSLSKLDKIKLINNYYLEERNISGLRQLRDSLNTIIYE
;
A
#
# COMPACT_ATOMS: atom_id res chain seq x y z
N MET A 1 -41.91 0.07 -11.54
CA MET A 1 -40.67 0.84 -11.79
C MET A 1 -39.97 1.11 -10.47
N ARG A 2 -38.75 0.60 -10.28
CA ARG A 2 -37.71 1.17 -9.40
C ARG A 2 -36.38 0.46 -9.68
N LYS A 3 -35.56 1.07 -10.55
CA LYS A 3 -34.19 0.62 -10.79
C LYS A 3 -33.32 1.18 -9.66
N LEU A 4 -32.82 0.31 -8.80
CA LEU A 4 -31.81 0.67 -7.80
C LEU A 4 -30.48 0.90 -8.53
N HIS A 5 -30.14 2.17 -8.74
CA HIS A 5 -28.82 2.56 -9.21
C HIS A 5 -27.81 2.27 -8.09
N LYS A 6 -27.00 1.24 -8.27
CA LYS A 6 -25.82 0.99 -7.44
C LYS A 6 -24.83 2.11 -7.71
N LEU A 7 -24.78 3.11 -6.82
CA LEU A 7 -23.72 4.10 -6.82
C LEU A 7 -22.45 3.38 -6.33
N ILE A 8 -21.56 3.05 -7.26
CA ILE A 8 -20.22 2.60 -6.90
C ILE A 8 -19.49 3.85 -6.40
N LEU A 9 -19.43 4.00 -5.08
CA LEU A 9 -18.63 5.02 -4.43
C LEU A 9 -17.16 4.59 -4.54
N SER A 10 -16.57 4.76 -5.73
CA SER A 10 -15.13 4.67 -5.92
C SER A 10 -14.49 5.90 -5.27
N GLY A 11 -14.36 5.87 -3.95
CA GLY A 11 -13.54 6.82 -3.22
C GLY A 11 -12.08 6.49 -3.47
N ALA A 12 -11.54 6.92 -4.62
CA ALA A 12 -10.11 6.98 -4.79
C ALA A 12 -9.60 8.04 -3.81
N LEU A 13 -9.02 7.61 -2.69
CA LEU A 13 -8.20 8.46 -1.82
C LEU A 13 -6.91 8.76 -2.60
N ILE A 14 -7.03 9.65 -3.60
CA ILE A 14 -5.86 10.18 -4.29
C ILE A 14 -5.04 10.89 -3.21
N PRO A 15 -3.75 10.55 -3.02
CA PRO A 15 -2.89 11.23 -2.06
C PRO A 15 -2.91 12.73 -2.36
N ARG A 16 -3.32 13.55 -1.39
CA ARG A 16 -3.27 15.01 -1.54
C ARG A 16 -1.79 15.44 -1.60
N LYS A 17 -1.43 16.18 -2.65
CA LYS A 17 -0.25 17.07 -2.78
C LYS A 17 1.18 16.49 -2.91
N LYS A 18 1.40 15.20 -3.12
CA LYS A 18 2.73 14.68 -3.50
C LYS A 18 2.87 14.55 -5.02
N SER A 19 3.94 15.10 -5.60
CA SER A 19 4.28 14.83 -7.01
C SER A 19 4.63 13.34 -7.17
N GLY A 20 4.43 12.76 -8.36
CA GLY A 20 4.70 11.34 -8.58
C GLY A 20 6.11 10.93 -8.14
N HIS A 21 7.11 11.76 -8.43
CA HIS A 21 8.51 11.48 -8.03
C HIS A 21 8.73 11.52 -6.52
N SER A 22 8.04 12.40 -5.81
CA SER A 22 8.11 12.43 -4.34
C SER A 22 7.51 11.18 -3.72
N LEU A 23 6.38 10.71 -4.26
CA LEU A 23 5.73 9.48 -3.81
C LEU A 23 6.57 8.24 -4.13
N LEU A 24 7.15 8.16 -5.32
CA LEU A 24 8.09 7.10 -5.70
C LEU A 24 9.27 7.03 -4.72
N ARG A 25 9.86 8.18 -4.38
CA ARG A 25 10.96 8.25 -3.39
C ARG A 25 10.52 7.79 -2.00
N THR A 26 9.32 8.16 -1.55
CA THR A 26 8.80 7.72 -0.26
C THR A 26 8.58 6.21 -0.23
N ILE A 27 8.07 5.60 -1.30
CA ILE A 27 7.92 4.13 -1.40
C ILE A 27 9.29 3.45 -1.44
N ASP A 28 10.26 3.99 -2.20
CA ASP A 28 11.64 3.49 -2.24
C ASP A 28 12.26 3.43 -0.82
N LEU A 29 11.94 4.40 0.03
CA LEU A 29 12.44 4.51 1.42
C LEU A 29 11.60 3.77 2.47
N LEU A 30 10.38 3.35 2.14
CA LEU A 30 9.46 2.68 3.07
C LEU A 30 10.11 1.45 3.72
N GLN A 31 10.28 1.43 5.03
CA GLN A 31 10.71 0.23 5.74
C GLN A 31 9.50 -0.32 6.49
N VAL A 32 9.03 -1.51 6.11
CA VAL A 32 7.98 -2.18 6.85
C VAL A 32 8.65 -3.10 7.88
N PRO A 33 8.49 -2.82 9.19
CA PRO A 33 9.09 -3.65 10.22
C PRO A 33 8.44 -5.03 10.24
N ILE A 34 9.26 -6.07 10.47
CA ILE A 34 8.77 -7.40 10.81
C ILE A 34 8.44 -7.40 12.30
N VAL A 35 7.15 -7.43 12.60
CA VAL A 35 6.62 -7.38 13.96
C VAL A 35 6.32 -8.79 14.41
N GLN A 36 6.97 -9.23 15.49
CA GLN A 36 6.64 -10.51 16.10
C GLN A 36 5.23 -10.49 16.69
N ASN A 37 4.54 -11.63 16.59
CA ASN A 37 3.24 -11.78 17.19
C ASN A 37 3.40 -11.82 18.72
N GLN A 38 2.93 -10.77 19.39
CA GLN A 38 3.00 -10.65 20.85
C GLN A 38 1.60 -10.76 21.43
N PRO A 39 1.42 -11.49 22.54
CA PRO A 39 0.17 -11.46 23.29
C PRO A 39 -0.14 -10.02 23.70
N GLN A 40 -1.25 -9.46 23.20
CA GLN A 40 -1.70 -8.12 23.56
C GLN A 40 -3.04 -8.20 24.28
N GLU A 41 -3.14 -7.49 25.41
CA GLU A 41 -4.43 -7.12 25.99
C GLU A 41 -5.09 -6.09 25.07
N LEU A 42 -6.25 -6.45 24.50
CA LEU A 42 -6.93 -5.62 23.51
C LEU A 42 -7.55 -4.37 24.19
N PRO A 43 -7.12 -3.14 23.85
CA PRO A 43 -7.76 -1.94 24.36
C PRO A 43 -9.20 -1.78 23.82
N ALA A 44 -10.04 -1.04 24.55
CA ALA A 44 -11.49 -0.95 24.35
C ALA A 44 -11.97 -0.47 22.96
N ASN A 45 -11.12 0.21 22.17
CA ASN A 45 -11.45 0.62 20.80
C ASN A 45 -11.07 -0.48 19.80
N LYS A 46 -11.96 -1.45 19.62
CA LYS A 46 -11.75 -2.63 18.78
C LYS A 46 -11.82 -2.31 17.29
N ILE A 47 -10.72 -1.84 16.71
CA ILE A 47 -10.51 -1.96 15.27
C ILE A 47 -10.31 -3.45 14.94
N SER A 48 -11.09 -3.98 14.02
CA SER A 48 -11.04 -5.41 13.67
C SER A 48 -9.81 -5.75 12.82
N PHE A 49 -9.31 -6.98 12.96
CA PHE A 49 -8.24 -7.53 12.11
C PHE A 49 -8.58 -7.40 10.62
N GLY A 50 -9.81 -7.79 10.25
CA GLY A 50 -10.28 -7.74 8.87
C GLY A 50 -10.31 -6.31 8.32
N TYR A 51 -10.68 -5.32 9.14
CA TYR A 51 -10.63 -3.92 8.71
C TYR A 51 -9.20 -3.45 8.46
N LEU A 52 -8.26 -3.68 9.39
CA LEU A 52 -6.87 -3.24 9.20
C LEU A 52 -6.22 -3.93 8.01
N HIS A 53 -6.44 -5.23 7.84
CA HIS A 53 -5.95 -5.99 6.69
C HIS A 53 -6.49 -5.41 5.38
N TYR A 54 -7.80 -5.15 5.32
CA TYR A 54 -8.46 -4.58 4.15
C TYR A 54 -7.96 -3.17 3.84
N ASP A 55 -7.88 -2.29 4.85
CA ASP A 55 -7.42 -0.89 4.74
C ASP A 55 -5.98 -0.82 4.20
N ASN A 56 -5.08 -1.63 4.78
CA ASN A 56 -3.69 -1.76 4.31
C ASN A 56 -3.64 -2.25 2.86
N ARG A 57 -4.43 -3.26 2.51
CA ARG A 57 -4.46 -3.82 1.15
C ARG A 57 -4.95 -2.78 0.13
N CYS A 58 -6.03 -2.08 0.43
CA CYS A 58 -6.56 -1.01 -0.42
C CYS A 58 -5.50 0.07 -0.65
N THR A 59 -4.84 0.53 0.41
CA THR A 59 -3.73 1.49 0.31
C THR A 59 -2.62 0.99 -0.61
N LEU A 60 -2.19 -0.26 -0.46
CA LEU A 60 -1.13 -0.85 -1.30
C LEU A 60 -1.56 -0.96 -2.77
N ASP A 61 -2.82 -1.30 -3.03
CA ASP A 61 -3.38 -1.40 -4.38
C ASP A 61 -3.48 -0.02 -5.03
N ASP A 62 -3.90 1.00 -4.29
CA ASP A 62 -3.98 2.39 -4.76
C ASP A 62 -2.59 2.94 -5.11
N LEU A 63 -1.58 2.69 -4.26
CA LEU A 63 -0.19 3.06 -4.55
C LEU A 63 0.33 2.34 -5.80
N SER A 64 0.05 1.04 -5.93
CA SER A 64 0.47 0.25 -7.10
C SER A 64 -0.17 0.79 -8.38
N PHE A 65 -1.46 1.09 -8.33
CA PHE A 65 -2.20 1.64 -9.45
C PHE A 65 -1.66 3.02 -9.85
N TYR A 66 -1.45 3.89 -8.86
CA TYR A 66 -0.89 5.23 -9.09
C TYR A 66 0.48 5.17 -9.77
N LEU A 67 1.40 4.32 -9.29
CA LEU A 67 2.73 4.17 -9.90
C LEU A 67 2.64 3.71 -11.36
N LYS A 68 1.82 2.70 -11.64
CA LYS A 68 1.61 2.19 -13.00
C LYS A 68 1.06 3.29 -13.92
N GLN A 69 0.02 3.99 -13.45
CA GLN A 69 -0.63 5.03 -14.24
C GLN A 69 0.28 6.23 -14.51
N THR A 70 1.10 6.62 -13.53
CA THR A 70 1.94 7.81 -13.61
C THR A 70 3.21 7.58 -14.44
N PHE A 71 3.76 6.37 -14.41
CA PHE A 71 5.12 6.13 -14.89
C PHE A 71 5.28 5.05 -15.96
N LEU A 72 4.29 4.19 -16.18
CA LEU A 72 4.43 3.00 -17.05
C LEU A 72 3.50 3.04 -18.28
N GLN A 73 3.13 4.23 -18.77
CA GLN A 73 2.26 4.36 -19.94
C GLN A 73 2.98 4.09 -21.28
N ASP A 74 4.23 4.52 -21.40
CA ASP A 74 5.03 4.38 -22.62
C ASP A 74 6.49 4.11 -22.25
N VAL A 75 6.77 2.87 -21.86
CA VAL A 75 8.06 2.44 -21.32
C VAL A 75 8.80 1.55 -22.31
N ASN A 76 10.08 1.87 -22.54
CA ASN A 76 10.97 0.99 -23.26
C ASN A 76 11.34 -0.21 -22.38
N ILE A 77 11.19 -1.42 -22.90
CA ILE A 77 11.52 -2.67 -22.20
C ILE A 77 12.99 -2.70 -21.76
N GLN A 78 13.90 -2.08 -22.52
CA GLN A 78 15.32 -1.99 -22.14
C GLN A 78 15.52 -1.25 -20.80
N ASP A 79 14.71 -0.21 -20.55
CA ASP A 79 14.79 0.56 -19.30
C ASP A 79 14.41 -0.29 -18.09
N MET A 80 13.66 -1.38 -18.26
CA MET A 80 13.32 -2.30 -17.16
C MET A 80 14.55 -2.99 -16.56
N PHE A 81 15.65 -3.06 -17.30
CA PHE A 81 16.90 -3.71 -16.88
C PHE A 81 18.02 -2.73 -16.55
N ASP A 82 17.84 -1.44 -16.86
CA ASP A 82 18.79 -0.40 -16.51
C ASP A 82 18.50 0.14 -15.10
N SER A 83 19.37 -0.20 -14.15
CA SER A 83 19.26 0.23 -12.74
C SER A 83 19.22 1.74 -12.52
N SER A 84 19.71 2.53 -13.49
CA SER A 84 19.68 3.98 -13.44
C SER A 84 18.35 4.57 -13.93
N SER A 85 17.54 3.77 -14.63
CA SER A 85 16.31 4.23 -15.25
C SER A 85 15.19 4.44 -14.23
N GLN A 86 14.27 5.34 -14.56
CA GLN A 86 13.05 5.52 -13.79
C GLN A 86 12.16 4.27 -13.84
N THR A 87 12.09 3.60 -14.98
CA THR A 87 11.30 2.38 -15.20
C THR A 87 11.71 1.28 -14.24
N TYR A 88 13.02 0.99 -14.14
CA TYR A 88 13.57 0.02 -13.20
C TYR A 88 13.21 0.35 -11.75
N ARG A 89 13.34 1.63 -11.36
CA ARG A 89 12.99 2.09 -10.02
C ARG A 89 11.51 1.88 -9.71
N VAL A 90 10.62 2.19 -10.64
CA VAL A 90 9.18 1.98 -10.49
C VAL A 90 8.86 0.50 -10.32
N TYR A 91 9.45 -0.40 -11.13
CA TYR A 91 9.26 -1.84 -10.97
C TYR A 91 9.82 -2.39 -9.64
N THR A 92 10.94 -1.83 -9.16
CA THR A 92 11.51 -2.17 -7.85
C THR A 92 10.54 -1.75 -6.73
N SER A 93 9.99 -0.55 -6.81
CA SER A 93 8.96 -0.05 -5.90
C SER A 93 7.69 -0.90 -5.93
N LEU A 94 7.19 -1.29 -7.11
CA LEU A 94 6.05 -2.20 -7.24
C LEU A 94 6.30 -3.56 -6.59
N SER A 95 7.47 -4.16 -6.85
CA SER A 95 7.88 -5.43 -6.24
C SER A 95 7.92 -5.33 -4.71
N LYS A 96 8.31 -4.17 -4.18
CA LYS A 96 8.30 -3.89 -2.74
C LYS A 96 6.88 -3.83 -2.18
N LEU A 97 5.95 -3.16 -2.86
CA LEU A 97 4.54 -3.13 -2.46
C LEU A 97 3.94 -4.54 -2.44
N ASP A 98 4.26 -5.38 -3.42
CA ASP A 98 3.79 -6.78 -3.44
C ASP A 98 4.34 -7.61 -2.29
N LYS A 99 5.62 -7.44 -1.92
CA LYS A 99 6.18 -8.05 -0.71
C LYS A 99 5.44 -7.61 0.56
N ILE A 100 5.05 -6.34 0.64
CA ILE A 100 4.31 -5.82 1.79
C ILE A 100 2.89 -6.39 1.85
N LYS A 101 2.24 -6.66 0.70
CA LYS A 101 0.94 -7.36 0.66
C LYS A 101 1.06 -8.76 1.27
N LEU A 102 2.15 -9.48 0.99
CA LEU A 102 2.41 -10.79 1.60
C LEU A 102 2.55 -10.68 3.13
N ILE A 103 3.27 -9.67 3.62
CA ILE A 103 3.40 -9.40 5.06
C ILE A 103 2.04 -9.07 5.69
N ASN A 104 1.20 -8.27 5.03
CA ASN A 104 -0.15 -7.94 5.50
C ASN A 104 -1.01 -9.21 5.64
N ASN A 105 -0.96 -10.11 4.65
CA ASN A 105 -1.65 -11.40 4.70
C ASN A 105 -1.14 -12.27 5.86
N TYR A 106 0.18 -12.36 6.02
CA TYR A 106 0.80 -13.09 7.13
C TYR A 106 0.33 -12.56 8.49
N TYR A 107 0.26 -11.23 8.68
CA TYR A 107 -0.25 -10.67 9.94
C TYR A 107 -1.73 -10.99 10.21
N LEU A 108 -2.56 -11.13 9.17
CA LEU A 108 -3.93 -11.59 9.34
C LEU A 108 -3.97 -13.07 9.74
N GLU A 109 -3.21 -13.92 9.04
CA GLU A 109 -3.13 -15.36 9.28
C GLU A 109 -2.67 -15.67 10.71
N GLU A 110 -1.63 -14.98 11.18
CA GLU A 110 -1.08 -15.12 12.52
C GLU A 110 -1.92 -14.41 13.60
N ARG A 111 -3.01 -13.71 13.22
CA ARG A 111 -3.77 -12.84 14.14
C ARG A 111 -2.87 -11.84 14.87
N ASN A 112 -1.90 -11.28 14.15
CA ASN A 112 -0.95 -10.30 14.66
C ASN A 112 -1.48 -8.86 14.49
N ILE A 113 -2.25 -8.39 15.49
CA ILE A 113 -2.86 -7.05 15.45
C ILE A 113 -1.81 -5.93 15.49
N SER A 114 -0.69 -6.16 16.18
CA SER A 114 0.42 -5.21 16.27
C SER A 114 1.06 -4.99 14.91
N GLY A 115 1.32 -6.08 14.18
CA GLY A 115 1.83 -6.04 12.81
C GLY A 115 0.89 -5.30 11.86
N LEU A 116 -0.41 -5.61 11.90
CA LEU A 116 -1.41 -4.91 11.07
C LEU A 116 -1.45 -3.40 11.36
N ARG A 117 -1.35 -2.99 12.63
CA ARG A 117 -1.33 -1.57 13.03
C ARG A 117 -0.06 -0.86 12.62
N GLN A 118 1.10 -1.42 12.90
CA GLN A 118 2.38 -0.81 12.52
C GLN A 118 2.54 -0.70 11.01
N LEU A 119 2.02 -1.68 10.25
CA LEU A 119 1.97 -1.58 8.80
C LEU A 119 1.07 -0.42 8.38
N ARG A 120 -0.13 -0.28 8.96
CA ARG A 120 -1.02 0.85 8.69
C ARG A 120 -0.34 2.19 8.95
N ASP A 121 0.32 2.32 10.09
CA ASP A 121 1.05 3.54 10.46
C ASP A 121 2.16 3.84 9.45
N SER A 122 2.91 2.82 9.03
CA SER A 122 3.95 2.93 8.00
C SER A 122 3.39 3.31 6.62
N LEU A 123 2.19 2.86 6.27
CA LEU A 123 1.52 3.24 5.01
C LEU A 123 0.96 4.66 5.08
N ASN A 124 0.48 5.08 6.25
CA ASN A 124 -0.05 6.42 6.47
C ASN A 124 1.01 7.52 6.31
N THR A 125 2.29 7.25 6.60
CA THR A 125 3.37 8.22 6.32
C THR A 125 3.49 8.53 4.83
N ILE A 126 3.14 7.57 3.97
CA ILE A 126 3.17 7.76 2.52
C ILE A 126 2.04 8.69 2.08
N ILE A 127 0.83 8.47 2.60
CA ILE A 127 -0.40 9.16 2.17
C ILE A 127 -0.54 10.55 2.81
N TYR A 128 -0.16 10.71 4.09
CA TYR A 128 -0.56 11.87 4.90
C TYR A 128 0.58 12.78 5.36
N GLU A 129 1.85 12.46 5.11
CA GLU A 129 2.95 13.45 5.18
C GLU A 129 2.95 14.38 3.97
#